data_AF-A0A6A7BYF0-F1
#
_entry.id   AF-A0A6A7BYF0-F1
#
_cell.length_a   1.000
_cell.length_b   1.000
_cell.length_c   1.000
_cell.angle_alpha   90.00
_cell.angle_beta   90.00
_cell.angle_gamma   90.00
#
_symmetry.space_group_name_H-M   'P 1'
#
loop_
_entity.id
_entity.type
_entity.pdbx_description
1 polymer ?
#
loop_
_entity_poly.entity_id
_entity_poly.type
_entity_poly.pdbx_seq_one_letter_code
_entity_poly.pdbx_strand_id
1 'polypeptide(L)'
;GNTPLHYASANGHAYLVERLITDGGMDIKIRNKEGNTPLHWAALNGKLESVKVLVKRDKTAVWEKNHAGFLPVFEAERNGQEGVVVFLL
;
A
#
# COMPACT_ATOMS: atom_id res chain seq x y z
N GLY A 1 -2.11 11.69 -9.34
CA GLY A 1 -1.85 10.59 -10.29
C GLY A 1 -1.09 9.48 -9.57
N ASN A 2 -0.86 8.33 -10.20
CA ASN A 2 -0.01 7.31 -9.58
C ASN A 2 1.43 7.83 -9.47
N THR A 3 2.06 7.56 -8.34
CA THR A 3 3.44 7.97 -8.06
C THR A 3 4.39 6.78 -8.15
N PRO A 4 5.71 6.98 -8.21
CA PRO A 4 6.67 5.88 -8.17
C PRO A 4 6.43 4.92 -6.98
N LEU A 5 6.02 5.46 -5.83
CA LEU A 5 5.71 4.66 -4.64
C LEU A 5 4.49 3.73 -4.84
N HIS A 6 3.48 4.14 -5.60
CA HIS A 6 2.34 3.27 -5.94
C HIS A 6 2.80 2.08 -6.80
N TYR A 7 3.60 2.36 -7.84
CA TYR A 7 4.09 1.33 -8.75
C TYR A 7 5.08 0.38 -8.05
N ALA A 8 6.02 0.89 -7.26
CA ALA A 8 6.94 0.06 -6.50
C ALA A 8 6.19 -0.86 -5.51
N SER A 9 5.14 -0.33 -4.87
CA SER A 9 4.31 -1.07 -3.93
C SER A 9 3.53 -2.20 -4.61
N ALA A 10 2.86 -1.93 -5.73
CA ALA A 10 2.13 -2.94 -6.51
C ALA A 10 3.01 -4.01 -7.15
N ASN A 11 4.28 -3.72 -7.42
CA ASN A 11 5.22 -4.70 -8.00
C ASN A 11 6.03 -5.47 -6.96
N GLY A 12 5.85 -5.19 -5.66
CA GLY A 12 6.56 -5.93 -4.60
C GLY A 12 8.01 -5.51 -4.42
N HIS A 13 8.40 -4.33 -4.92
CA HIS A 13 9.76 -3.82 -4.81
C HIS A 13 10.01 -3.21 -3.42
N ALA A 14 9.92 -4.03 -2.37
CA ALA A 14 9.97 -3.60 -0.96
C ALA A 14 11.21 -2.74 -0.63
N TYR A 15 12.39 -3.09 -1.17
CA TYR A 15 13.59 -2.28 -1.03
C TYR A 15 13.44 -0.88 -1.65
N LEU A 16 12.88 -0.79 -2.86
CA LEU A 16 12.63 0.50 -3.51
C LEU A 16 11.56 1.30 -2.77
N VAL A 17 10.51 0.65 -2.27
CA VAL A 17 9.49 1.27 -1.42
C VAL A 17 10.14 1.92 -0.21
N GLU A 18 11.04 1.22 0.48
CA GLU A 18 11.77 1.77 1.62
C GLU A 18 12.63 2.98 1.22
N ARG A 19 13.43 2.87 0.15
CA ARG A 19 14.30 3.97 -0.31
C ARG A 19 13.52 5.20 -0.76
N LEU A 20 12.38 5.02 -1.44
CA LEU A 20 11.52 6.13 -1.86
C LEU A 20 10.93 6.89 -0.66
N ILE A 21 10.63 6.19 0.43
CA ILE A 21 10.16 6.82 1.67
C ILE A 21 11.31 7.48 2.42
N THR A 22 12.45 6.79 2.60
CA THR A 22 13.56 7.29 3.43
C THR A 22 14.37 8.39 2.79
N ASP A 23 14.75 8.22 1.53
CA ASP A 23 15.63 9.18 0.85
C ASP A 23 14.85 10.08 -0.08
N GLY A 24 13.81 9.54 -0.72
CA GLY A 24 12.93 10.30 -1.59
C GLY A 24 11.98 11.22 -0.83
N GLY A 25 11.86 11.06 0.50
CA GLY A 25 10.96 11.84 1.34
C GLY A 25 9.49 11.70 0.94
N MET A 26 9.12 10.62 0.25
CA MET A 26 7.77 10.43 -0.24
C MET A 26 6.80 10.17 0.92
N ASP A 27 5.69 10.88 0.92
CA ASP A 27 4.59 10.63 1.84
C ASP A 27 4.01 9.22 1.61
N ILE A 28 4.01 8.41 2.66
CA ILE A 28 3.50 7.05 2.65
C ILE A 28 1.98 6.98 2.43
N LYS A 29 1.27 8.06 2.78
CA LYS A 29 -0.19 8.19 2.59
C LYS A 29 -0.55 8.95 1.33
N ILE A 30 0.42 9.20 0.42
CA ILE A 30 0.16 9.91 -0.82
C ILE A 30 -0.97 9.26 -1.61
N ARG A 31 -1.92 10.06 -2.08
CA ARG A 31 -3.13 9.57 -2.75
C ARG A 31 -3.06 9.76 -4.26
N ASN A 32 -3.42 8.73 -5.01
CA ASN A 32 -3.62 8.83 -6.45
C ASN A 32 -4.98 9.48 -6.80
N LYS A 33 -5.39 9.47 -8.09
CA LYS A 33 -6.65 10.12 -8.52
C LYS A 33 -7.90 9.44 -7.94
N GLU A 34 -7.81 8.15 -7.66
CA GLU A 34 -8.87 7.33 -7.06
C GLU A 34 -8.82 7.36 -5.52
N GLY A 35 -7.91 8.15 -4.94
CA GLY A 35 -7.72 8.24 -3.50
C GLY A 35 -6.96 7.04 -2.91
N ASN A 36 -6.50 6.10 -3.74
CA ASN A 36 -5.71 4.97 -3.29
C ASN A 36 -4.35 5.45 -2.80
N THR A 37 -3.89 4.86 -1.70
CA THR A 37 -2.53 4.99 -1.19
C THR A 37 -1.64 3.88 -1.76
N PRO A 38 -0.31 3.97 -1.62
CA PRO A 38 0.60 2.86 -1.93
C PRO A 38 0.21 1.54 -1.25
N LEU A 39 -0.35 1.60 -0.04
CA LEU A 39 -0.80 0.40 0.68
C LEU A 39 -2.01 -0.27 0.02
N HIS A 40 -2.95 0.49 -0.56
CA HIS A 40 -4.03 -0.09 -1.35
C HIS A 40 -3.47 -0.87 -2.55
N TRP A 41 -2.47 -0.30 -3.23
CA TRP A 41 -1.84 -0.93 -4.40
C TRP A 41 -1.04 -2.18 -4.04
N ALA A 42 -0.31 -2.17 -2.92
CA ALA A 42 0.37 -3.36 -2.41
C ALA A 42 -0.64 -4.46 -2.04
N ALA A 43 -1.74 -4.08 -1.37
CA ALA A 43 -2.77 -4.99 -0.92
C ALA A 43 -3.55 -5.63 -2.09
N LEU A 44 -3.99 -4.81 -3.03
CA LEU A 44 -4.65 -5.22 -4.28
C LEU A 44 -3.84 -6.30 -5.03
N ASN A 45 -2.50 -6.15 -5.07
CA ASN A 45 -1.60 -7.01 -5.83
C ASN A 45 -0.94 -8.14 -5.01
N GLY A 46 -1.34 -8.31 -3.75
CA GLY A 46 -0.81 -9.37 -2.88
C GLY A 46 0.66 -9.23 -2.51
N LYS A 47 1.21 -8.02 -2.54
CA LYS A 47 2.65 -7.80 -2.33
C LYS A 47 2.98 -7.68 -0.85
N LEU A 48 2.96 -8.83 -0.16
CA LEU A 48 3.09 -8.92 1.30
C LEU A 48 4.32 -8.18 1.86
N GLU A 49 5.48 -8.28 1.22
CA GLU A 49 6.68 -7.60 1.72
C GLU A 49 6.58 -6.07 1.59
N SER A 50 5.98 -5.55 0.51
CA SER A 50 5.67 -4.12 0.41
C SER A 50 4.65 -3.67 1.45
N VAL A 51 3.62 -4.50 1.71
CA VAL A 51 2.63 -4.25 2.78
C VAL A 51 3.32 -4.14 4.13
N LYS A 52 4.20 -5.08 4.48
CA LYS A 52 4.96 -5.08 5.73
C LYS A 52 5.82 -3.83 5.88
N VAL A 53 6.55 -3.43 4.84
CA VAL A 53 7.37 -2.20 4.86
C VAL A 53 6.49 -0.97 5.12
N LEU A 54 5.37 -0.85 4.40
CA LEU A 54 4.48 0.30 4.54
C LEU A 54 3.85 0.37 5.94
N VAL A 55 3.31 -0.74 6.45
CA VAL A 55 2.68 -0.80 7.79
C VAL A 55 3.71 -0.60 8.90
N LYS A 56 4.94 -1.10 8.74
CA LYS A 56 6.02 -0.87 9.70
C LYS A 56 6.38 0.61 9.80
N ARG A 57 6.35 1.34 8.68
CA ARG A 57 6.65 2.77 8.63
C ARG A 57 5.51 3.62 9.18
N ASP A 58 4.26 3.26 8.87
CA ASP A 58 3.09 3.89 9.45
C ASP A 58 1.95 2.89 9.61
N LYS A 59 1.71 2.49 10.87
CA LYS A 59 0.64 1.55 11.23
C LYS A 59 -0.75 2.11 10.96
N THR A 60 -0.90 3.43 10.90
CA THR A 60 -2.21 4.07 10.67
C THR A 60 -2.61 4.05 9.19
N ALA A 61 -1.68 3.76 8.27
CA ALA A 61 -1.96 3.69 6.84
C ALA A 61 -3.02 2.63 6.48
N VAL A 62 -3.20 1.60 7.33
CA VAL A 62 -4.21 0.56 7.16
C VAL A 62 -5.65 1.10 7.26
N TRP A 63 -5.83 2.29 7.86
CA TRP A 63 -7.15 2.92 8.04
C TRP A 63 -7.47 3.97 6.98
N GLU A 64 -6.58 4.20 6.02
CA GLU A 64 -6.79 5.17 4.96
C GLU A 64 -7.84 4.65 3.99
N LYS A 65 -9.01 5.31 3.93
CA LYS A 65 -10.04 4.97 2.93
C LYS A 65 -9.73 5.63 1.60
N ASN A 66 -9.84 4.93 0.47
CA ASN A 66 -9.84 5.54 -0.86
C ASN A 66 -11.13 6.32 -1.14
N HIS A 67 -11.29 6.91 -2.33
CA HIS A 67 -12.48 7.70 -2.65
C HIS A 67 -13.77 6.87 -2.69
N ALA A 68 -13.67 5.56 -2.90
CA ALA A 68 -14.80 4.63 -2.82
C ALA A 68 -15.12 4.20 -1.38
N GLY A 69 -14.38 4.69 -0.38
CA GLY A 69 -14.57 4.36 1.03
C GLY A 69 -13.90 3.05 1.48
N PHE A 70 -13.15 2.39 0.60
CA PHE A 70 -12.47 1.13 0.91
C PHE A 70 -11.13 1.38 1.59
N LEU A 71 -10.89 0.63 2.67
CA LEU A 71 -9.58 0.40 3.27
C LEU A 71 -8.72 -0.52 2.39
N PRO A 72 -7.38 -0.52 2.57
CA PRO A 72 -6.48 -1.41 1.85
C PRO A 72 -6.82 -2.90 1.97
N VAL A 73 -7.31 -3.35 3.14
CA VAL A 73 -7.68 -4.75 3.36
C VAL A 73 -8.82 -5.20 2.43
N PHE A 74 -9.78 -4.34 2.11
CA PHE A 74 -10.86 -4.68 1.17
C PHE A 74 -10.33 -4.90 -0.24
N GLU A 75 -9.26 -4.21 -0.66
CA GLU A 75 -8.63 -4.47 -1.96
C GLU A 75 -7.95 -5.84 -1.99
N ALA A 76 -7.32 -6.26 -0.89
CA ALA A 76 -6.76 -7.60 -0.75
C ALA A 76 -7.85 -8.68 -0.76
N GLU A 77 -8.95 -8.49 -0.01
CA GLU A 77 -10.08 -9.42 0.03
C GLU A 77 -10.72 -9.62 -1.35
N ARG A 78 -11.03 -8.52 -2.04
CA ARG A 78 -11.65 -8.55 -3.39
C ARG A 78 -10.79 -9.23 -4.45
N ASN A 79 -9.48 -9.33 -4.23
CA ASN A 79 -8.52 -9.93 -5.15
C ASN A 79 -7.96 -11.27 -4.64
N GLY A 80 -8.54 -11.83 -3.57
CA GLY A 80 -8.14 -13.15 -3.05
C GLY A 80 -6.73 -13.19 -2.46
N GLN A 81 -6.21 -12.06 -1.96
CA GLN A 81 -4.84 -11.95 -1.45
C GLN A 81 -4.75 -12.39 0.02
N GLU A 82 -5.04 -13.67 0.29
CA GLU A 82 -5.20 -14.23 1.64
C GLU A 82 -4.06 -13.88 2.60
N GLY A 83 -2.80 -14.01 2.16
CA GLY A 83 -1.64 -13.70 3.00
C GLY A 83 -1.56 -12.23 3.42
N VAL A 84 -2.08 -11.31 2.60
CA VAL A 84 -2.17 -9.89 2.96
C VAL A 84 -3.36 -9.64 3.87
N VAL A 85 -4.51 -10.27 3.62
CA VAL A 85 -5.69 -10.16 4.50
C VAL A 85 -5.34 -10.58 5.92
N VAL A 86 -4.74 -11.76 6.07
CA VAL A 86 -4.29 -12.28 7.38
C VAL A 86 -3.32 -11.33 8.08
N PHE A 87 -2.48 -10.61 7.33
CA PHE A 87 -1.52 -9.66 7.92
C PHE A 87 -2.15 -8.32 8.33
N LEU A 88 -3.21 -7.89 7.65
CA LEU A 88 -3.85 -6.58 7.87
C LEU A 88 -4.99 -6.59 8.91
N LEU A 89 -5.43 -7.77 9.35
CA LEU A 89 -6.41 -7.98 10.43
C LEU A 89 -5.71 -8.07 11.80
#